data_AF-A0A0T6AVS6-F1
#
_entry.id   AF-A0A0T6AVS6-F1
#
_cell.length_a   1.000
_cell.length_b   1.000
_cell.length_c   1.000
_cell.angle_alpha   90.00
_cell.angle_beta   90.00
_cell.angle_gamma   90.00
#
_symmetry.space_group_name_H-M   'P 1'
#
loop_
_entity.id
_entity.type
_entity.pdbx_description
1 polymer ?
#
loop_
_entity_poly.entity_id
_entity_poly.type
_entity_poly.pdbx_seq_one_letter_code
_entity_poly.pdbx_strand_id
1 'polypeptide(L)'
;MTKLMALFEHAAGYGLFRVEEFEEIGMFLPQLEAAVADVSRFNSIVKLVAFFPFKTAVSALENINAVSEGVVTEDLQQFLDVGISKKNKVTLGVSDNKLGAAITEILGVQCNFVGVVPEVLRGIRHHFPKLVK
;
A
#
# COMPACT_ATOMS: atom_id res chain seq x y z
N MET A 1 -15.40 -4.32 -10.92
CA MET A 1 -14.04 -4.90 -10.85
C MET A 1 -13.50 -4.69 -9.45
N THR A 2 -12.57 -5.53 -9.00
CA THR A 2 -11.94 -5.40 -7.68
C THR A 2 -10.86 -4.33 -7.76
N LYS A 3 -10.95 -3.27 -6.97
CA LYS A 3 -9.93 -2.21 -6.96
C LYS A 3 -8.69 -2.67 -6.20
N LEU A 4 -7.51 -2.46 -6.78
CA LEU A 4 -6.24 -2.68 -6.09
C LEU A 4 -5.84 -1.43 -5.30
N MET A 5 -5.59 -1.60 -4.01
CA MET A 5 -4.93 -0.60 -3.17
C MET A 5 -3.61 -1.17 -2.69
N ALA A 6 -2.65 -0.34 -2.31
CA ALA A 6 -1.35 -0.77 -1.80
C ALA A 6 -1.04 -0.07 -0.47
N LEU A 7 -0.76 -0.87 0.55
CA LEU A 7 -0.19 -0.41 1.82
C LEU A 7 1.33 -0.27 1.65
N PHE A 8 1.86 0.88 2.06
CA PHE A 8 3.30 1.13 2.10
C PHE A 8 3.72 1.58 3.49
N GLU A 9 4.44 0.70 4.18
CA GLU A 9 5.01 0.94 5.50
C GLU A 9 6.35 1.69 5.35
N HIS A 10 6.42 2.87 5.96
CA HIS A 10 7.59 3.75 5.88
C HIS A 10 8.02 4.21 7.27
N ALA A 11 9.29 4.58 7.42
CA ALA A 11 9.84 5.08 8.70
C ALA A 11 9.10 6.32 9.25
N ALA A 12 8.45 7.08 8.36
CA ALA A 12 7.69 8.27 8.70
C ALA A 12 6.19 8.00 8.98
N GLY A 13 5.68 6.79 8.68
CA GLY A 13 4.26 6.50 8.76
C GLY A 13 3.77 5.47 7.74
N TYR A 14 2.44 5.29 7.70
CA TYR A 14 1.77 4.41 6.74
C TYR A 14 1.20 5.21 5.56
N GLY A 15 1.51 4.76 4.34
CA GLY A 15 0.90 5.27 3.11
C GLY A 15 -0.10 4.27 2.55
N LEU A 16 -1.26 4.75 2.11
CA LEU A 16 -2.25 3.96 1.40
C LEU A 16 -2.47 4.57 0.02
N PHE A 17 -2.25 3.75 -0.99
CA PHE A 17 -2.32 4.17 -2.38
C PHE A 17 -3.40 3.39 -3.13
N ARG A 18 -4.10 4.05 -4.06
CA ARG A 18 -4.94 3.39 -5.06
C ARG A 18 -4.11 3.16 -6.31
N VAL A 19 -4.24 1.98 -6.91
CA VAL A 19 -3.68 1.66 -8.22
C VAL A 19 -4.80 1.80 -9.25
N GLU A 20 -4.59 2.65 -10.25
CA GLU A 20 -5.55 2.81 -11.35
C GLU A 20 -5.56 1.54 -12.22
N GLU A 21 -6.76 1.11 -12.61
CA GLU A 21 -6.95 -0.07 -13.46
C GLU A 21 -6.55 0.23 -14.91
N PHE A 22 -5.98 -0.76 -15.58
CA PHE A 22 -5.67 -0.72 -17.01
C PHE A 22 -6.59 -1.68 -17.75
N GLU A 23 -7.10 -1.24 -18.90
CA GLU A 23 -8.04 -2.02 -19.71
C GLU A 23 -7.40 -3.29 -20.28
N GLU A 24 -6.07 -3.29 -20.52
CA GLU A 24 -5.31 -4.45 -20.98
C GLU A 24 -4.58 -5.17 -19.84
N ILE A 25 -5.18 -6.28 -19.39
CA ILE A 25 -4.70 -7.14 -18.29
C ILE A 25 -3.24 -7.63 -18.50
N GLY A 26 -2.77 -7.76 -19.74
CA GLY A 26 -1.40 -8.22 -20.06
C GLY A 26 -0.34 -7.12 -20.17
N MET A 27 -0.76 -5.85 -20.31
CA MET A 27 0.16 -4.73 -20.55
C MET A 27 0.48 -3.92 -19.29
N PHE A 28 -0.25 -4.18 -18.19
CA PHE A 28 -0.10 -3.38 -16.98
C PHE A 28 1.31 -3.42 -16.40
N LEU A 29 1.92 -4.60 -16.26
CA LEU A 29 3.25 -4.73 -15.67
C LEU A 29 4.34 -4.03 -16.51
N PRO A 30 4.45 -4.25 -17.85
CA PRO A 30 5.38 -3.49 -18.69
C PRO A 30 5.18 -1.97 -18.62
N GLN A 31 3.93 -1.51 -18.57
CA GLN A 31 3.63 -0.08 -18.49
C GLN A 31 4.01 0.51 -17.12
N LEU A 32 3.74 -0.21 -16.04
CA LEU A 32 4.16 0.15 -14.69
C LEU A 32 5.68 0.26 -14.63
N GLU A 33 6.41 -0.76 -15.08
CA GLU A 33 7.88 -0.77 -15.11
C GLU A 33 8.45 0.42 -15.90
N ALA A 34 7.88 0.72 -17.07
CA ALA A 34 8.29 1.85 -17.89
C ALA A 34 7.95 3.21 -17.23
N ALA A 35 6.84 3.29 -16.50
CA ALA A 35 6.42 4.50 -15.81
C ALA A 35 7.25 4.81 -14.56
N VAL A 36 7.84 3.80 -13.90
CA VAL A 36 8.68 4.00 -12.69
C VAL A 36 9.88 4.93 -12.96
N ALA A 37 10.36 5.06 -14.20
CA ALA A 37 11.45 5.99 -14.51
C ALA A 37 11.07 7.48 -14.41
N ASP A 38 9.78 7.82 -14.46
CA ASP A 38 9.29 9.19 -14.40
C ASP A 38 8.19 9.36 -13.35
N VAL A 39 8.41 10.27 -12.38
CA VAL A 39 7.47 10.47 -11.26
C VAL A 39 6.08 10.89 -11.71
N SER A 40 5.96 11.68 -12.79
CA SER A 40 4.66 12.18 -13.26
C SER A 40 3.85 11.04 -13.87
N ARG A 41 4.50 10.20 -14.68
CA ARG A 41 3.91 8.97 -15.23
C ARG A 41 3.55 8.02 -14.11
N PHE A 42 4.46 7.72 -13.19
CA PHE A 42 4.17 6.81 -12.08
C PHE A 42 2.99 7.30 -11.21
N ASN A 43 2.95 8.59 -10.89
CA ASN A 43 1.85 9.19 -10.13
C ASN A 43 0.51 9.17 -10.90
N SER A 44 0.49 8.99 -12.23
CA SER A 44 -0.77 8.75 -12.95
C SER A 44 -1.34 7.36 -12.69
N ILE A 45 -0.49 6.39 -12.37
CA ILE A 45 -0.83 4.99 -12.10
C ILE A 45 -1.18 4.77 -10.63
N VAL A 46 -0.41 5.39 -9.73
CA VAL A 46 -0.53 5.20 -8.29
C VAL A 46 -0.88 6.52 -7.63
N LYS A 47 -2.03 6.58 -6.96
CA LYS A 47 -2.56 7.78 -6.31
C LYS A 47 -2.54 7.62 -4.80
N LEU A 48 -1.93 8.56 -4.08
CA LEU A 48 -2.03 8.61 -2.63
C LEU A 48 -3.50 8.82 -2.23
N VAL A 49 -3.99 7.96 -1.34
CA VAL A 49 -5.35 8.05 -0.77
C VAL A 49 -5.27 8.63 0.64
N ALA A 50 -4.36 8.11 1.45
CA ALA A 50 -4.16 8.57 2.81
C ALA A 50 -2.72 8.36 3.25
N PHE A 51 -2.24 9.23 4.14
CA PHE A 51 -0.96 9.08 4.82
C PHE A 51 -1.18 9.29 6.32
N PHE A 52 -0.69 8.36 7.12
CA PHE A 52 -0.70 8.42 8.58
C PHE A 52 0.73 8.64 9.08
N PRO A 53 1.12 9.88 9.44
CA PRO A 53 2.45 10.15 9.96
C PRO A 53 2.58 9.67 11.42
N PHE A 54 3.70 9.02 11.75
CA PHE A 54 4.04 8.73 13.13
C PHE A 54 4.41 10.02 13.88
N LYS A 55 3.79 10.24 15.04
CA LYS A 55 3.95 11.48 15.80
C LYS A 55 5.23 11.53 16.64
N THR A 56 5.75 10.36 17.02
CA THR A 56 6.93 10.24 17.88
C THR A 56 7.83 9.10 17.39
N ALA A 57 9.13 9.18 17.71
CA ALA A 57 10.07 8.12 17.39
C ALA A 57 9.72 6.79 18.08
N VAL A 58 9.12 6.85 19.28
CA VAL A 58 8.66 5.67 20.04
C VAL A 58 7.54 4.96 19.27
N SER A 59 6.49 5.70 18.88
CA SER A 59 5.39 5.16 18.08
C SER A 59 5.88 4.61 16.74
N ALA A 60 6.83 5.29 16.08
CA ALA A 60 7.43 4.80 14.84
C ALA A 60 8.15 3.46 15.04
N LEU A 61 8.98 3.36 16.09
CA LEU A 61 9.72 2.13 16.40
C LEU A 61 8.77 0.96 16.74
N GLU A 62 7.76 1.22 17.57
CA GLU A 62 6.75 0.23 17.96
C GLU A 62 6.00 -0.30 16.74
N ASN A 63 5.51 0.59 15.88
CA ASN A 63 4.76 0.24 14.68
C ASN A 63 5.61 -0.55 13.67
N ILE A 64 6.88 -0.17 13.47
CA ILE A 64 7.77 -0.87 12.52
C ILE A 64 8.15 -2.25 13.03
N ASN A 65 8.43 -2.41 14.33
CA ASN A 65 8.70 -3.71 14.94
C ASN A 65 7.47 -4.62 14.88
N ALA A 66 6.27 -4.08 15.11
CA ALA A 66 5.04 -4.85 14.96
C ALA A 66 4.86 -5.35 13.51
N VAL A 67 5.08 -4.46 12.54
CA VAL A 67 5.06 -4.81 11.10
C VAL A 67 6.05 -5.93 10.77
N SER A 68 7.30 -5.87 11.27
CA SER A 68 8.28 -6.93 11.00
C SER A 68 7.88 -8.29 11.57
N GLU A 69 7.09 -8.29 12.64
CA GLU A 69 6.52 -9.50 13.24
C GLU A 69 5.16 -9.89 12.65
N GLY A 70 4.65 -9.18 11.65
CA GLY A 70 3.34 -9.44 11.05
C GLY A 70 2.16 -9.12 11.99
N VAL A 71 2.36 -8.21 12.93
CA VAL A 71 1.35 -7.79 13.91
C VAL A 71 0.70 -6.50 13.43
N VAL A 72 -0.64 -6.47 13.42
CA VAL A 72 -1.42 -5.27 13.12
C VAL A 72 -1.61 -4.48 14.40
N THR A 73 -1.00 -3.29 14.47
CA THR A 73 -1.20 -2.34 15.58
C THR A 73 -2.57 -1.68 15.51
N GLU A 74 -3.01 -1.08 16.61
CA GLU A 74 -4.23 -0.27 16.62
C GLU A 74 -4.14 0.90 15.62
N ASP A 75 -2.98 1.56 15.53
CA ASP A 75 -2.72 2.61 14.54
C ASP A 75 -2.92 2.12 13.10
N LEU A 76 -2.34 0.96 12.75
CA LEU A 76 -2.48 0.38 11.40
C LEU A 76 -3.92 -0.04 11.13
N GLN A 77 -4.59 -0.65 12.11
CA GLN A 77 -5.97 -1.07 11.99
C GLN A 77 -6.89 0.13 11.73
N GLN A 78 -6.81 1.18 12.55
CA GLN A 78 -7.60 2.39 12.40
C GLN A 78 -7.32 3.08 11.05
N PHE A 79 -6.05 3.14 10.64
CA PHE A 79 -5.67 3.71 9.36
C PHE A 79 -6.33 2.98 8.18
N LEU A 80 -6.29 1.64 8.17
CA LEU A 80 -6.88 0.84 7.11
C LEU A 80 -8.42 0.86 7.13
N ASP A 81 -9.05 0.84 8.32
CA ASP A 81 -10.50 0.94 8.47
C ASP A 81 -11.06 2.25 7.90
N VAL A 82 -10.33 3.37 8.07
CA VAL A 82 -10.70 4.68 7.51
C VAL A 82 -10.38 4.75 6.02
N GLY A 83 -9.22 4.22 5.61
CA GLY A 83 -8.73 4.34 4.24
C GLY A 83 -9.40 3.42 3.23
N ILE A 84 -9.94 2.28 3.66
CA ILE A 84 -10.54 1.26 2.78
C ILE A 84 -12.06 1.30 2.85
N SER A 85 -12.69 1.66 1.73
CA SER A 85 -14.15 1.68 1.61
C SER A 85 -14.73 0.26 1.58
N LYS A 86 -15.43 -0.13 2.66
CA LYS A 86 -16.16 -1.41 2.79
C LYS A 86 -17.26 -1.65 1.74
N LYS A 87 -17.68 -0.61 1.00
CA LYS A 87 -18.69 -0.70 -0.07
C LYS A 87 -18.15 -1.28 -1.38
N ASN A 88 -16.85 -1.20 -1.61
CA ASN A 88 -16.22 -1.64 -2.86
C ASN A 88 -15.42 -2.91 -2.58
N LYS A 89 -15.42 -3.84 -3.55
CA LYS A 89 -14.50 -4.98 -3.49
C LYS A 89 -13.08 -4.45 -3.70
N VAL A 90 -12.26 -4.51 -2.65
CA VAL A 90 -10.87 -4.06 -2.63
C VAL A 90 -9.95 -5.24 -2.35
N THR A 91 -8.84 -5.32 -3.09
CA THR A 91 -7.69 -6.15 -2.72
C THR A 91 -6.58 -5.24 -2.24
N LEU A 92 -6.00 -5.54 -1.08
CA LEU A 92 -4.90 -4.79 -0.49
C LEU A 92 -3.55 -5.45 -0.85
N GLY A 93 -2.75 -4.76 -1.63
CA GLY A 93 -1.35 -5.06 -1.88
C GLY A 93 -0.52 -4.78 -0.63
N VAL A 94 0.22 -5.78 -0.15
CA VAL A 94 1.11 -5.70 1.02
C VAL A 94 2.50 -6.22 0.66
N SER A 95 3.54 -5.79 1.38
CA SER A 95 4.91 -6.26 1.14
C SER A 95 5.20 -7.63 1.74
N ASP A 96 4.46 -8.03 2.78
CA ASP A 96 4.70 -9.25 3.53
C ASP A 96 3.42 -10.09 3.68
N ASN A 97 3.54 -11.41 3.48
CA ASN A 97 2.41 -12.34 3.52
C ASN A 97 1.88 -12.57 4.94
N LYS A 98 2.74 -12.59 5.97
CA LYS A 98 2.32 -12.79 7.36
C LYS A 98 1.48 -11.62 7.83
N LEU A 99 1.93 -10.39 7.55
CA LEU A 99 1.16 -9.18 7.81
C LEU A 99 -0.17 -9.18 7.03
N GLY A 100 -0.14 -9.55 5.75
CA GLY A 100 -1.35 -9.66 4.93
C GLY A 100 -2.38 -10.66 5.49
N ALA A 101 -1.93 -11.79 6.02
CA ALA A 101 -2.80 -12.76 6.68
C ALA A 101 -3.45 -12.15 7.94
N ALA A 102 -2.67 -11.49 8.80
CA ALA A 102 -3.19 -10.83 10.00
C ALA A 102 -4.20 -9.70 9.68
N ILE A 103 -3.92 -8.89 8.65
CA ILE A 103 -4.86 -7.86 8.17
C ILE A 103 -6.16 -8.51 7.67
N THR A 104 -6.05 -9.61 6.91
CA THR A 104 -7.22 -10.34 6.39
C THR A 104 -8.08 -10.88 7.52
N GLU A 105 -7.47 -11.45 8.56
CA GLU A 105 -8.16 -11.98 9.73
C GLU A 105 -8.90 -10.89 10.53
N ILE A 106 -8.24 -9.74 10.76
CA ILE A 106 -8.78 -8.66 11.60
C ILE A 106 -9.82 -7.81 10.87
N LEU A 107 -9.55 -7.46 9.60
CA LEU A 107 -10.37 -6.50 8.84
C LEU A 107 -11.27 -7.14 7.78
N GLY A 108 -11.08 -8.43 7.48
CA GLY A 108 -11.81 -9.12 6.41
C GLY A 108 -11.45 -8.65 5.00
N VAL A 109 -10.36 -7.88 4.84
CA VAL A 109 -9.90 -7.36 3.55
C VAL A 109 -8.98 -8.39 2.91
N GLN A 110 -9.25 -8.76 1.65
CA GLN A 110 -8.38 -9.68 0.92
C GLN A 110 -7.03 -9.03 0.65
N CYS A 111 -5.96 -9.62 1.18
CA CYS A 111 -4.59 -9.17 0.91
C CYS A 111 -3.94 -9.96 -0.24
N ASN A 112 -3.03 -9.31 -0.97
CA ASN A 112 -2.19 -9.91 -2.00
C ASN A 112 -0.75 -9.39 -1.87
N PHE A 113 0.23 -10.24 -2.06
CA PHE A 113 1.66 -9.89 -2.02
C PHE A 113 2.41 -10.32 -3.29
N VAL A 114 1.70 -10.92 -4.27
CA VAL A 114 2.28 -11.45 -5.50
C VAL A 114 1.77 -10.71 -6.76
N GLY A 115 2.30 -11.09 -7.92
CA GLY A 115 1.95 -10.50 -9.21
C GLY A 115 2.53 -9.11 -9.34
N VAL A 116 1.68 -8.11 -9.54
CA VAL A 116 2.11 -6.72 -9.75
C VAL A 116 2.38 -5.93 -8.47
N VAL A 117 1.95 -6.44 -7.31
CA VAL A 117 2.08 -5.76 -6.02
C VAL A 117 3.54 -5.39 -5.69
N PRO A 118 4.53 -6.30 -5.82
CA PRO A 118 5.93 -5.95 -5.55
C PRO A 118 6.41 -4.75 -6.37
N GLU A 119 5.97 -4.65 -7.62
CA GLU A 119 6.43 -3.60 -8.53
C GLU A 119 5.74 -2.26 -8.32
N VAL A 120 4.47 -2.29 -7.90
CA VAL A 120 3.78 -1.11 -7.39
C VAL A 120 4.52 -0.57 -6.15
N LEU A 121 4.83 -1.44 -5.19
CA LEU A 121 5.53 -1.05 -3.95
C LEU A 121 6.96 -0.56 -4.23
N ARG A 122 7.66 -1.15 -5.20
CA ARG A 122 8.99 -0.70 -5.62
C ARG A 122 8.95 0.71 -6.21
N GLY A 123 7.98 0.98 -7.08
CA GLY A 123 7.77 2.31 -7.64
C GLY A 123 7.38 3.36 -6.59
N ILE A 124 6.49 2.99 -5.65
CA ILE A 124 6.14 3.85 -4.51
C ILE A 124 7.39 4.18 -3.71
N ARG A 125 8.20 3.17 -3.35
CA ARG A 125 9.46 3.38 -2.60
C ARG A 125 10.42 4.33 -3.33
N HIS A 126 10.57 4.17 -4.65
CA HIS A 126 11.47 4.99 -5.45
C HIS A 126 11.04 6.47 -5.47
N HIS A 127 9.73 6.73 -5.54
CA HIS A 127 9.18 8.09 -5.64
C HIS A 127 8.58 8.63 -4.34
N PHE A 128 8.67 7.90 -3.23
CA PHE A 128 7.88 8.17 -2.01
C PHE A 128 7.92 9.64 -1.54
N PRO A 129 9.09 10.31 -1.45
CA PRO A 129 9.17 11.71 -1.01
C PRO A 129 8.45 12.71 -1.94
N LYS A 130 8.15 12.31 -3.18
CA LYS A 130 7.41 13.12 -4.17
C LYS A 130 5.93 12.74 -4.25
N LEU A 131 5.56 11.55 -3.77
CA LEU A 131 4.18 11.05 -3.77
C LEU A 131 3.43 11.44 -2.50
N VAL A 132 4.14 11.59 -1.38
CA VAL A 132 3.61 12.07 -0.11
C VAL A 132 4.06 13.51 0.09
N LYS A 133 3.09 14.44 0.14
CA LYS A 133 3.32 15.87 0.34
C LYS A 133 3.03 16.27 1.77
#